data_AF-G0UVE5-F1
#
_entry.id   AF-G0UVE5-F1
#
_cell.length_a   1.000
_cell.length_b   1.000
_cell.length_c   1.000
_cell.angle_alpha   90.00
_cell.angle_beta   90.00
_cell.angle_gamma   90.00
#
_symmetry.space_group_name_H-M   'P 1'
#
loop_
_entity.id
_entity.type
_entity.pdbx_description
1 polymer ?
#
loop_
_entity_poly.entity_id
_entity_poly.type
_entity_poly.pdbx_seq_one_letter_code
_entity_poly.pdbx_strand_id
1 'polypeptide(L)'
;MFCPGRAPLLASTASLGFSSASFTGDDGGEYQRQESTRTLHHAEAERGNMHESQTSGSSARPTVETYRRMATTQLEALLRRRDDQVRQLRVVYENFHYEADKCFRTMVFDYHEKALQLSQVHGKMQLGSLQISREALVKMREQQEMYSRDHRIVVTICTIFSFLFWIWIRRHYVRREELFGTTLDGGKAVDRRSETRSVCGAGSFNENPFSSVRRNARNVETSWEREVREKQGQQQSQNHEE
;
A
#
# COMPACT_ATOMS: atom_id res chain seq x y z
N MET A 1 6.80 36.55 52.11
CA MET A 1 6.39 37.37 50.96
C MET A 1 6.11 36.44 49.80
N PHE A 2 4.83 36.30 49.46
CA PHE A 2 4.34 35.62 48.26
C PHE A 2 4.50 36.54 47.05
N CYS A 3 4.87 35.98 45.90
CA CYS A 3 4.07 36.06 44.67
C CYS A 3 4.60 35.09 43.60
N PRO A 4 3.72 34.60 42.70
CA PRO A 4 3.76 33.24 42.18
C PRO A 4 3.87 33.15 40.64
N GLY A 5 4.05 31.92 40.15
CA GLY A 5 3.43 31.48 38.90
C GLY A 5 4.21 31.70 37.60
N ARG A 6 4.87 30.63 37.13
CA ARG A 6 4.96 30.37 35.69
C ARG A 6 4.86 28.87 35.44
N ALA A 7 3.65 28.45 35.09
CA ALA A 7 3.36 27.10 34.61
C ALA A 7 4.08 26.83 33.28
N PRO A 8 4.44 25.58 32.98
CA PRO A 8 4.92 25.19 31.65
C PRO A 8 3.76 25.25 30.66
N LEU A 9 3.88 26.11 29.64
CA LEU A 9 2.96 26.13 28.51
C LEU A 9 3.18 24.87 27.67
N LEU A 10 2.13 24.05 27.66
CA LEU A 10 1.74 23.05 26.68
C LEU A 10 2.62 23.00 25.42
N ALA A 11 3.34 21.90 25.26
CA ALA A 11 3.89 21.49 23.97
C ALA A 11 2.71 21.35 23.00
N SER A 12 2.64 22.30 22.07
CA SER A 12 1.79 22.22 20.89
C SER A 12 2.14 20.92 20.16
N THR A 13 1.22 19.96 20.19
CA THR A 13 1.16 18.87 19.22
C THR A 13 0.80 19.51 17.89
N ALA A 14 1.79 20.15 17.25
CA ALA A 14 1.72 20.43 15.85
C ALA A 14 1.62 19.07 15.16
N SER A 15 0.47 18.81 14.56
CA SER A 15 0.34 17.82 13.50
C SER A 15 1.47 18.07 12.52
N LEU A 16 2.52 17.25 12.57
CA LEU A 16 3.46 17.10 11.48
C LEU A 16 2.66 16.46 10.35
N GLY A 17 1.90 17.32 9.69
CA GLY A 17 1.20 17.03 8.46
C GLY A 17 2.23 16.48 7.50
N PHE A 18 1.90 15.31 6.99
CA PHE A 18 2.59 14.67 5.90
C PHE A 18 2.48 15.61 4.68
N SER A 19 3.45 16.51 4.50
CA SER A 19 3.54 17.34 3.29
C SER A 19 4.09 16.48 2.17
N SER A 20 3.21 16.03 1.28
CA SER A 20 3.52 15.38 0.00
C SER A 20 4.38 16.21 -0.95
N ALA A 21 4.71 17.46 -0.57
CA ALA A 21 5.55 18.38 -1.33
C ALA A 21 7.05 18.04 -1.31
N SER A 22 7.53 17.10 -0.48
CA SER A 22 8.96 16.73 -0.45
C SER A 22 9.36 15.72 -1.53
N PHE A 23 8.40 15.07 -2.20
CA PHE A 23 8.67 14.19 -3.35
C PHE A 23 8.58 14.96 -4.68
N THR A 24 7.82 16.06 -4.72
CA THR A 24 7.79 17.05 -5.80
C THR A 24 8.46 18.34 -5.32
N GLY A 25 9.62 18.21 -4.68
CA GLY A 25 10.38 19.34 -4.19
C GLY A 25 10.66 20.30 -5.34
N ASP A 26 10.11 21.50 -5.23
CA ASP A 26 10.56 22.66 -5.98
C ASP A 26 12.03 22.88 -5.60
N ASP A 27 12.95 22.34 -6.41
CA ASP A 27 14.41 22.43 -6.22
C ASP A 27 14.94 23.87 -6.39
N GLY A 28 14.09 24.90 -6.24
CA GLY A 28 14.46 26.31 -6.35
C GLY A 28 15.10 26.69 -7.69
N GLY A 29 14.86 25.89 -8.74
CA GLY A 29 15.51 26.02 -10.04
C GLY A 29 16.98 25.57 -10.09
N GLU A 30 17.52 24.92 -9.05
CA GLU A 30 18.91 24.41 -9.07
C GLU A 30 19.12 23.37 -10.17
N TYR A 31 18.15 22.47 -10.36
CA TYR A 31 18.16 21.51 -11.48
C TYR A 31 18.23 22.23 -12.84
N GLN A 32 17.41 23.27 -13.03
CA GLN A 32 17.36 24.06 -14.26
C GLN A 32 18.64 24.90 -14.46
N ARG A 33 19.29 25.32 -13.37
CA ARG A 33 20.59 26.00 -13.38
C ARG A 33 21.74 25.04 -13.73
N GLN A 34 21.67 23.80 -13.25
CA GLN A 34 22.63 22.76 -13.58
C GLN A 34 22.47 22.26 -15.03
N GLU A 35 21.23 22.18 -15.51
CA GLU A 35 20.94 21.81 -16.89
C GLU A 35 21.32 22.93 -17.88
N SER A 36 21.08 24.20 -17.53
CA SER A 36 21.54 25.34 -18.34
C SER A 36 23.06 25.47 -18.39
N THR A 37 23.78 25.20 -17.30
CA THR A 37 25.26 25.16 -17.33
C THR A 37 25.79 23.98 -18.13
N ARG A 38 25.15 22.81 -18.06
CA ARG A 38 25.51 21.64 -18.87
C ARG A 38 25.29 21.88 -20.36
N THR A 39 24.18 22.50 -20.73
CA THR A 39 23.87 22.86 -22.13
C THR A 39 24.79 23.96 -22.65
N LEU A 40 25.17 24.93 -21.83
CA LEU A 40 26.19 25.93 -22.19
C LEU A 40 27.55 25.30 -22.47
N HIS A 41 28.03 24.39 -21.62
CA HIS A 41 29.28 23.67 -21.86
C HIS A 41 29.23 22.79 -23.11
N HIS A 42 28.10 22.17 -23.41
CA HIS A 42 27.92 21.38 -24.64
C HIS A 42 27.88 22.28 -25.88
N ALA A 43 27.17 23.40 -25.82
CA ALA A 43 27.10 24.38 -26.91
C ALA A 43 28.44 25.10 -27.14
N GLU A 44 29.23 25.33 -26.10
CA GLU A 44 30.60 25.85 -26.21
C GLU A 44 31.56 24.80 -26.80
N ALA A 45 31.42 23.52 -26.44
CA ALA A 45 32.18 22.45 -27.06
C ALA A 45 31.83 22.30 -28.55
N GLU A 46 30.56 22.42 -28.93
CA GLU A 46 30.11 22.38 -30.33
C GLU A 46 30.51 23.64 -31.11
N ARG A 47 30.45 24.84 -30.51
CA ARG A 47 30.96 26.08 -31.12
C ARG A 47 32.47 26.08 -31.27
N GLY A 48 33.20 25.49 -30.32
CA GLY A 48 34.64 25.25 -30.42
C GLY A 48 34.98 24.36 -31.62
N ASN A 49 34.19 23.31 -31.84
CA ASN A 49 34.34 22.38 -32.96
C ASN A 49 34.04 23.00 -34.34
N MET A 50 33.19 24.04 -34.41
CA MET A 50 32.81 24.69 -35.67
C MET A 50 33.77 25.85 -36.05
N HIS A 51 34.49 26.42 -35.09
CA HIS A 51 35.53 27.43 -35.32
C HIS A 51 36.92 26.82 -35.56
N GLU A 52 37.02 25.50 -35.70
CA GLU A 52 38.27 24.76 -35.91
C GLU A 52 38.49 24.37 -37.39
N SER A 53 37.91 25.11 -38.33
CA SER A 53 38.10 24.89 -39.78
C SER A 53 38.95 25.95 -40.49
N GLN A 54 39.48 26.97 -39.80
CA GLN A 54 40.37 27.98 -40.41
C GLN A 54 41.47 28.50 -39.47
N THR A 55 42.15 27.61 -38.74
CA THR A 55 43.54 27.86 -38.31
C THR A 55 44.32 26.55 -38.33
N SER A 56 44.83 26.20 -39.51
CA SER A 56 45.83 25.14 -39.70
C SER A 56 47.16 25.53 -39.02
N GLY A 57 47.17 25.43 -37.70
CA GLY A 57 48.30 25.70 -36.80
C GLY A 57 48.31 24.70 -35.66
N SER A 58 48.18 23.42 -36.00
CA SER A 58 48.46 22.23 -35.20
C SER A 58 48.42 22.37 -33.66
N SER A 59 47.33 21.92 -33.05
CA SER A 59 47.35 21.24 -31.74
C SER A 59 48.12 19.89 -31.81
N ALA A 60 49.20 19.83 -32.59
CA ALA A 60 50.04 18.65 -32.68
C ALA A 60 50.96 18.63 -31.47
N ARG A 61 51.03 17.47 -30.82
CA ARG A 61 52.02 17.19 -29.79
C ARG A 61 53.40 17.55 -30.35
N PRO A 62 54.19 18.41 -29.68
CA PRO A 62 55.47 18.84 -30.23
C PRO A 62 56.36 17.62 -30.50
N THR A 63 56.94 17.56 -31.70
CA THR A 63 57.82 16.45 -32.10
C THR A 63 59.24 16.65 -31.57
N VAL A 64 60.02 15.58 -31.46
CA VAL A 64 61.42 15.65 -30.98
C VAL A 64 62.26 16.64 -31.79
N GLU A 65 62.04 16.73 -33.09
CA GLU A 65 62.74 17.69 -33.96
C GLU A 65 62.39 19.15 -33.65
N THR A 66 61.19 19.41 -33.15
CA THR A 66 60.78 20.74 -32.70
C THR A 66 61.65 21.21 -31.53
N TYR A 67 61.96 20.31 -30.59
CA TYR A 67 62.82 20.62 -29.45
C TYR A 67 64.30 20.72 -29.83
N ARG A 68 64.78 19.90 -30.78
CA ARG A 68 66.17 19.99 -31.28
C ARG A 68 66.48 21.30 -31.99
N ARG A 69 65.48 21.91 -32.62
CA ARG A 69 65.62 23.18 -33.34
C ARG A 69 65.53 24.42 -32.44
N MET A 70 65.09 24.27 -31.18
CA MET A 70 65.00 25.39 -30.24
C MET A 70 66.36 25.76 -29.66
N ALA A 71 66.54 27.05 -29.37
CA ALA A 71 67.68 27.52 -28.60
C ALA A 71 67.60 27.01 -27.15
N THR A 72 68.75 26.77 -26.51
CA THR A 72 68.84 26.25 -25.14
C THR A 72 68.08 27.10 -24.13
N THR A 73 68.14 28.43 -24.24
CA THR A 73 67.42 29.37 -23.36
C THR A 73 65.90 29.26 -23.50
N GLN A 74 65.40 28.99 -24.72
CA GLN A 74 63.98 28.78 -24.98
C GLN A 74 63.52 27.43 -24.42
N LEU A 75 64.35 26.40 -24.53
CA LEU A 75 64.08 25.08 -23.98
C LEU A 75 64.01 25.11 -22.44
N GLU A 76 64.93 25.80 -21.77
CA GLU A 76 64.90 25.99 -20.32
C GLU A 76 63.66 26.74 -19.85
N ALA A 77 63.27 27.82 -20.54
CA ALA A 77 62.06 28.56 -20.24
C ALA A 77 60.79 27.69 -20.40
N LEU A 78 60.76 26.85 -21.44
CA LEU A 78 59.67 25.90 -21.66
C LEU A 78 59.59 24.87 -20.54
N LEU A 79 60.72 24.28 -20.13
CA LEU A 79 60.76 23.31 -19.03
C LEU A 79 60.26 23.92 -17.72
N ARG A 80 60.73 25.12 -17.37
CA ARG A 80 60.23 25.84 -16.17
C ARG A 80 58.72 26.08 -16.23
N ARG A 81 58.21 26.52 -17.39
CA ARG A 81 56.78 26.73 -17.58
C ARG A 81 55.98 25.42 -17.46
N ARG A 82 56.52 24.29 -17.94
CA ARG A 82 55.89 22.97 -17.79
C ARG A 82 55.88 22.53 -16.34
N ASP A 83 56.95 22.75 -15.58
CA ASP A 83 56.99 22.43 -14.15
C ASP A 83 55.96 23.26 -13.36
N ASP A 84 55.80 24.55 -13.70
CA ASP A 84 54.79 25.40 -13.09
C ASP A 84 53.37 24.93 -13.45
N GLN A 85 53.13 24.54 -14.71
CA GLN A 85 51.85 23.95 -15.12
C GLN A 85 51.56 22.64 -14.40
N VAL A 86 52.56 21.76 -14.23
CA VAL A 86 52.40 20.50 -13.50
C VAL A 86 52.10 20.76 -12.02
N ARG A 87 52.76 21.74 -11.40
CA ARG A 87 52.47 22.16 -10.03
C ARG A 87 51.04 22.70 -9.90
N GLN A 88 50.60 23.55 -10.81
CA GLN A 88 49.22 24.06 -10.84
C GLN A 88 48.20 22.93 -11.01
N LEU A 89 48.45 22.01 -11.93
CA LEU A 89 47.56 20.89 -12.18
C LEU A 89 47.45 19.96 -10.96
N ARG A 90 48.56 19.73 -10.24
CA ARG A 90 48.54 18.97 -9.00
C ARG A 90 47.65 19.61 -7.95
N VAL A 91 47.78 20.93 -7.73
CA VAL A 91 46.94 21.66 -6.77
C VAL A 91 45.46 21.59 -7.15
N VAL A 92 45.13 21.75 -8.43
CA VAL A 92 43.76 21.63 -8.92
C VAL A 92 43.22 20.21 -8.70
N TYR A 93 44.02 19.19 -8.97
CA TYR A 93 43.61 17.80 -8.81
C TYR A 93 43.41 17.42 -7.34
N GLU A 94 44.31 17.86 -6.45
CA GLU A 94 44.18 17.67 -5.00
C GLU A 94 42.93 18.37 -4.45
N ASN A 95 42.67 19.61 -4.88
CA ASN A 95 41.48 20.34 -4.47
C ASN A 95 40.19 19.70 -5.00
N PHE A 96 40.19 19.24 -6.25
CA PHE A 96 39.06 18.53 -6.83
C PHE A 96 38.73 17.24 -6.05
N HIS A 97 39.73 16.43 -5.74
CA HIS A 97 39.53 15.22 -4.94
C HIS A 97 39.02 15.52 -3.54
N TYR A 98 39.52 16.59 -2.92
CA TYR A 98 39.06 17.01 -1.60
C TYR A 98 37.58 17.42 -1.60
N GLU A 99 37.17 18.27 -2.57
CA GLU A 99 35.77 18.67 -2.68
C GLU A 99 34.86 17.49 -3.08
N ALA A 100 35.31 16.62 -3.98
CA ALA A 100 34.56 15.42 -4.37
C ALA A 100 34.35 14.46 -3.19
N ASP A 101 35.39 14.18 -2.40
CA ASP A 101 35.31 13.33 -1.20
C ASP A 101 34.39 13.95 -0.14
N LYS A 102 34.47 15.27 0.06
CA LYS A 102 33.59 16.00 0.98
C LYS A 102 32.12 15.90 0.55
N CYS A 103 31.81 16.21 -0.71
CA CYS A 103 30.45 16.09 -1.25
C CYS A 103 29.94 14.65 -1.17
N PHE A 104 30.79 13.67 -1.49
CA PHE A 104 30.43 12.26 -1.40
C PHE A 104 30.11 11.85 0.03
N ARG A 105 30.93 12.25 1.02
CA ARG A 105 30.63 11.97 2.43
C ARG A 105 29.31 12.59 2.87
N THR A 106 29.06 13.87 2.55
CA THR A 106 27.80 14.53 2.89
C THR A 106 26.62 13.78 2.29
N MET A 107 26.70 13.43 1.01
CA MET A 107 25.67 12.66 0.32
C MET A 107 25.40 11.31 1.00
N VAL A 108 26.45 10.57 1.37
CA VAL A 108 26.32 9.28 2.06
C VAL A 108 25.63 9.44 3.42
N PHE A 109 25.98 10.47 4.20
CA PHE A 109 25.32 10.75 5.46
C PHE A 109 23.83 11.09 5.29
N ASP A 110 23.50 11.93 4.31
CA ASP A 110 22.11 12.28 4.00
C ASP A 110 21.29 11.06 3.58
N TYR A 111 21.86 10.18 2.76
CA TYR A 111 21.19 8.92 2.39
C TYR A 111 20.98 8.01 3.59
N HIS A 112 21.96 7.90 4.47
CA HIS A 112 21.83 7.08 5.67
C HIS A 112 20.76 7.64 6.62
N GLU A 113 20.71 8.95 6.79
CA GLU A 113 19.67 9.60 7.59
C GLU A 113 18.28 9.38 6.99
N LYS A 114 18.12 9.58 5.68
CA LYS A 114 16.83 9.33 4.99
C LYS A 114 16.40 7.87 5.08
N ALA A 115 17.33 6.93 4.99
CA ALA A 115 17.05 5.51 5.18
C ALA A 115 16.57 5.21 6.61
N LEU A 116 17.19 5.81 7.63
CA LEU A 116 16.77 5.68 9.02
C LEU A 116 15.38 6.29 9.23
N GLN A 117 15.12 7.49 8.70
CA GLN A 117 13.81 8.14 8.79
C GLN A 117 12.71 7.28 8.14
N LEU A 118 12.97 6.74 6.95
CA LEU A 118 12.03 5.85 6.26
C LEU A 118 11.76 4.58 7.09
N SER A 119 12.79 4.00 7.70
CA SER A 119 12.63 2.82 8.56
C SER A 119 11.77 3.12 9.80
N GLN A 120 11.92 4.31 10.39
CA GLN A 120 11.11 4.75 11.53
C GLN A 120 9.65 5.01 11.13
N VAL A 121 9.42 5.66 9.98
CA VAL A 121 8.06 5.88 9.47
C VAL A 121 7.37 4.55 9.18
N HIS A 122 8.09 3.62 8.56
CA HIS A 122 7.56 2.28 8.29
C HIS A 122 7.22 1.54 9.60
N GLY A 123 8.10 1.57 10.60
CA GLY A 123 7.83 0.98 11.92
C GLY A 123 6.63 1.62 12.63
N LYS A 124 6.50 2.96 12.61
CA LYS A 124 5.34 3.67 13.16
C LYS A 124 4.05 3.32 12.41
N MET A 125 4.11 3.22 11.09
CA MET A 125 2.97 2.84 10.26
C MET A 125 2.51 1.41 10.53
N GLN A 126 3.45 0.47 10.70
CA GLN A 126 3.13 -0.91 11.11
C GLN A 126 2.44 -0.96 12.47
N LEU A 127 2.94 -0.20 13.46
CA LEU A 127 2.28 -0.09 14.76
C LEU A 127 0.87 0.50 14.65
N GLY A 128 0.69 1.55 13.85
CA GLY A 128 -0.62 2.14 13.59
C GLY A 128 -1.59 1.16 12.90
N SER A 129 -1.10 0.41 11.92
CA SER A 129 -1.89 -0.65 11.25
C SER A 129 -2.34 -1.73 12.22
N LEU A 130 -1.45 -2.18 13.11
CA LEU A 130 -1.79 -3.16 14.15
C LEU A 130 -2.83 -2.61 15.13
N GLN A 131 -2.73 -1.35 15.54
CA GLN A 131 -3.74 -0.71 16.40
C GLN A 131 -5.11 -0.65 15.72
N ILE A 132 -5.16 -0.21 14.46
CA ILE A 132 -6.41 -0.17 13.67
C ILE A 132 -7.01 -1.57 13.55
N SER A 133 -6.18 -2.60 13.28
CA SER A 133 -6.66 -3.97 13.18
C SER A 133 -7.23 -4.48 14.51
N ARG A 134 -6.62 -4.13 15.65
CA ARG A 134 -7.14 -4.49 16.98
C ARG A 134 -8.47 -3.79 17.26
N GLU A 135 -8.58 -2.50 16.97
CA GLU A 135 -9.83 -1.76 17.14
C GLU A 135 -10.94 -2.28 16.22
N ALA A 136 -10.61 -2.63 14.98
CA ALA A 136 -11.55 -3.24 14.05
C ALA A 136 -12.04 -4.61 14.56
N LEU A 137 -11.14 -5.46 15.07
CA LEU A 137 -11.50 -6.75 15.68
C LEU A 137 -12.40 -6.57 16.91
N VAL A 138 -12.12 -5.58 17.76
CA VAL A 138 -12.97 -5.25 18.92
C VAL A 138 -14.36 -4.82 18.46
N LYS A 139 -14.45 -3.91 17.48
CA LYS A 139 -15.73 -3.48 16.89
C LYS A 139 -16.51 -4.65 16.27
N MET A 140 -15.84 -5.57 15.57
CA MET A 140 -16.49 -6.75 15.02
C MET A 140 -17.00 -7.69 16.12
N ARG A 141 -16.26 -7.87 17.22
CA ARG A 141 -16.73 -8.65 18.37
C ARG A 141 -17.98 -8.01 18.98
N GLU A 142 -17.97 -6.70 19.21
CA GLU A 142 -19.13 -5.98 19.75
C GLU A 142 -20.36 -6.13 18.86
N GLN A 143 -20.20 -5.99 17.54
CA GLN A 143 -21.29 -6.23 16.58
C GLN A 143 -21.81 -7.66 16.62
N GLN A 144 -20.92 -8.66 16.74
CA GLN A 144 -21.32 -10.06 16.87
C GLN A 144 -22.08 -10.32 18.18
N GLU A 145 -21.67 -9.70 19.29
CA GLU A 145 -22.38 -9.80 20.56
C GLU A 145 -23.76 -9.16 20.48
N MET A 146 -23.89 -7.98 19.89
CA MET A 146 -25.19 -7.33 19.63
C MET A 146 -26.09 -8.21 18.76
N TYR A 147 -25.58 -8.70 17.63
CA TYR A 147 -26.35 -9.58 16.74
C TYR A 147 -26.79 -10.87 17.44
N SER A 148 -25.91 -11.49 18.23
CA SER A 148 -26.24 -12.71 18.96
C SER A 148 -27.32 -12.49 20.03
N ARG A 149 -27.32 -11.31 20.67
CA ARG A 149 -28.34 -10.90 21.64
C ARG A 149 -29.67 -10.63 20.94
N ASP A 150 -29.67 -9.89 19.84
CA ASP A 150 -30.87 -9.60 19.07
C ASP A 150 -31.48 -10.89 18.51
N HIS A 151 -30.65 -11.82 18.00
CA HIS A 151 -31.10 -13.13 17.55
C HIS A 151 -31.78 -13.91 18.68
N ARG A 152 -31.20 -13.93 19.90
CA ARG A 152 -31.83 -14.59 21.06
C ARG A 152 -33.18 -13.96 21.41
N ILE A 153 -33.29 -12.64 21.35
CA ILE A 153 -34.54 -11.92 21.61
C ILE A 153 -35.59 -12.27 20.56
N VAL A 154 -35.24 -12.21 19.27
CA VAL A 154 -36.14 -12.53 18.16
C VAL A 154 -36.63 -13.98 18.24
N VAL A 155 -35.74 -14.93 18.51
CA VAL A 155 -36.13 -16.34 18.69
C VAL A 155 -37.09 -16.49 19.88
N THR A 156 -36.82 -15.83 21.01
CA THR A 156 -37.69 -15.89 22.19
C THR A 156 -39.07 -15.29 21.91
N ILE A 157 -39.13 -14.17 21.18
CA ILE A 157 -40.40 -13.56 20.77
C ILE A 157 -41.16 -14.47 19.82
N CYS A 158 -40.48 -15.05 18.82
CA CYS A 158 -41.06 -15.96 17.85
C CYS A 158 -41.66 -17.22 18.51
N THR A 159 -40.99 -17.79 19.51
CA THR A 159 -41.50 -18.96 20.25
C THR A 159 -42.71 -18.60 21.10
N ILE A 160 -42.72 -17.45 21.78
CA ILE A 160 -43.88 -16.96 22.54
C ILE A 160 -45.09 -16.77 21.62
N PHE A 161 -44.92 -16.10 20.48
CA PHE A 161 -46.00 -15.91 19.51
C PHE A 161 -46.51 -17.25 18.96
N SER A 162 -45.61 -18.18 18.63
CA SER A 162 -45.99 -19.51 18.16
C SER A 162 -46.80 -20.26 19.22
N PHE A 163 -46.44 -20.13 20.50
CA PHE A 163 -47.14 -20.77 21.60
C PHE A 163 -48.52 -20.13 21.87
N LEU A 164 -48.61 -18.80 21.84
CA LEU A 164 -49.89 -18.08 21.94
C LEU A 164 -50.81 -18.41 20.78
N PHE A 165 -50.27 -18.47 19.56
CA PHE A 165 -51.01 -18.88 18.36
C PHE A 165 -51.50 -20.32 18.48
N TRP A 166 -50.67 -21.24 18.99
CA TRP A 166 -51.08 -22.62 19.23
C TRP A 166 -52.19 -22.72 20.29
N ILE A 167 -52.09 -22.00 21.41
CA ILE A 167 -53.16 -21.94 22.42
C ILE A 167 -54.43 -21.34 21.81
N TRP A 168 -54.31 -20.28 21.01
CA TRP A 168 -55.44 -19.63 20.36
C TRP A 168 -56.12 -20.59 19.38
N ILE A 169 -55.36 -21.27 18.51
CA ILE A 169 -55.88 -22.32 17.61
C ILE A 169 -56.56 -23.39 18.43
N ARG A 170 -55.89 -23.98 19.42
CA ARG A 170 -56.47 -25.05 20.24
C ARG A 170 -57.75 -24.59 20.90
N ARG A 171 -57.79 -23.37 21.46
CA ARG A 171 -58.98 -22.82 22.13
C ARG A 171 -60.11 -22.50 21.16
N HIS A 172 -59.83 -21.93 19.99
CA HIS A 172 -60.86 -21.54 19.01
C HIS A 172 -61.36 -22.70 18.14
N TYR A 173 -60.48 -23.65 17.79
CA TYR A 173 -60.86 -24.82 17.00
C TYR A 173 -61.47 -25.93 17.88
N VAL A 174 -61.00 -26.18 19.11
CA VAL A 174 -61.67 -27.13 20.04
C VAL A 174 -63.05 -26.61 20.47
N ARG A 175 -63.21 -25.30 20.71
CA ARG A 175 -64.56 -24.75 20.94
C ARG A 175 -65.47 -24.90 19.72
N ARG A 176 -64.93 -24.86 18.49
CA ARG A 176 -65.71 -25.13 17.29
C ARG A 176 -66.05 -26.62 17.16
N GLU A 177 -65.17 -27.52 17.54
CA GLU A 177 -65.49 -28.96 17.62
C GLU A 177 -66.58 -29.23 18.66
N GLU A 178 -66.66 -28.49 19.77
CA GLU A 178 -67.78 -28.61 20.72
C GLU A 178 -69.09 -27.98 20.19
N LEU A 179 -68.99 -26.87 19.43
CA LEU A 179 -70.14 -26.19 18.81
C LEU A 179 -70.67 -26.87 17.53
N PHE A 180 -69.84 -27.62 16.81
CA PHE A 180 -70.20 -28.39 15.61
C PHE A 180 -70.22 -29.91 15.82
N GLY A 181 -69.72 -30.41 16.96
CA GLY A 181 -69.65 -31.84 17.30
C GLY A 181 -70.78 -32.36 18.18
N THR A 182 -71.85 -31.58 18.38
CA THR A 182 -73.08 -32.01 19.07
C THR A 182 -74.28 -32.19 18.14
N THR A 183 -74.07 -32.24 16.82
CA THR A 183 -75.15 -32.48 15.84
C THR A 183 -74.82 -33.57 14.82
N LEU A 184 -74.05 -34.59 15.17
CA LEU A 184 -74.00 -35.83 14.39
C LEU A 184 -73.41 -36.99 15.22
N ASP A 185 -74.19 -37.50 16.16
CA ASP A 185 -74.10 -38.91 16.52
C ASP A 185 -75.49 -39.41 16.93
N GLY A 186 -76.11 -40.18 16.03
CA GLY A 186 -77.44 -40.71 16.27
C GLY A 186 -78.16 -41.32 15.08
N GLY A 187 -77.43 -41.87 14.10
CA GLY A 187 -78.00 -42.87 13.21
C GLY A 187 -77.88 -42.58 11.73
N LYS A 188 -77.05 -43.42 11.09
CA LYS A 188 -77.18 -44.01 9.74
C LYS A 188 -75.93 -43.82 8.88
N ALA A 189 -75.55 -44.96 8.31
CA ALA A 189 -74.56 -45.24 7.27
C ALA A 189 -73.10 -45.28 7.75
N VAL A 190 -72.38 -46.41 7.90
CA VAL A 190 -72.35 -47.69 7.14
C VAL A 190 -72.56 -47.46 5.64
N ASP A 191 -71.50 -47.64 4.87
CA ASP A 191 -71.37 -47.42 3.42
C ASP A 191 -71.08 -45.99 2.95
N ARG A 192 -69.80 -45.64 2.97
CA ARG A 192 -69.06 -45.12 1.80
C ARG A 192 -67.57 -45.26 2.09
N ARG A 193 -66.99 -46.42 1.75
CA ARG A 193 -66.18 -46.60 0.52
C ARG A 193 -65.06 -45.57 0.46
N SER A 194 -63.86 -45.90 0.93
CA SER A 194 -62.77 -46.29 0.02
C SER A 194 -62.77 -45.49 -1.28
N GLU A 195 -62.29 -44.25 -1.21
CA GLU A 195 -61.74 -43.54 -2.36
C GLU A 195 -60.60 -42.63 -1.89
N THR A 196 -59.40 -43.10 -2.22
CA THR A 196 -58.15 -42.39 -2.39
C THR A 196 -58.27 -40.89 -2.69
N ARG A 197 -57.59 -40.05 -1.92
CA ARG A 197 -56.85 -38.90 -2.49
C ARG A 197 -55.71 -38.48 -1.58
N SER A 198 -54.55 -39.11 -1.79
CA SER A 198 -53.26 -38.51 -1.50
C SER A 198 -53.16 -37.19 -2.26
N VAL A 199 -53.29 -36.06 -1.56
CA VAL A 199 -52.90 -34.76 -2.10
C VAL A 199 -51.41 -34.61 -1.87
N CYS A 200 -50.63 -35.18 -2.79
CA CYS A 200 -49.29 -34.69 -3.08
C CYS A 200 -49.43 -33.26 -3.60
N GLY A 201 -49.19 -32.27 -2.74
CA GLY A 201 -48.75 -30.96 -3.17
C GLY A 201 -47.34 -31.10 -3.71
N ALA A 202 -47.21 -31.28 -5.02
CA ALA A 202 -45.97 -31.10 -5.73
C ALA A 202 -45.58 -29.62 -5.65
N GLY A 203 -44.38 -29.34 -5.12
CA GLY A 203 -43.80 -28.01 -5.10
C GLY A 203 -43.47 -27.50 -3.70
N SER A 204 -42.57 -28.18 -2.99
CA SER A 204 -41.74 -27.51 -2.00
C SER A 204 -40.32 -28.02 -2.19
N PHE A 205 -39.45 -27.13 -2.64
CA PHE A 205 -38.03 -27.36 -2.62
C PHE A 205 -37.64 -27.81 -1.22
N ASN A 206 -36.98 -28.96 -1.15
CA ASN A 206 -36.35 -29.48 0.03
C ASN A 206 -35.19 -28.54 0.43
N GLU A 207 -35.49 -27.37 1.00
CA GLU A 207 -34.53 -26.61 1.78
C GLU A 207 -34.46 -27.29 3.15
N ASN A 208 -33.60 -28.30 3.19
CA ASN A 208 -33.24 -29.05 4.37
C ASN A 208 -32.57 -28.08 5.37
N PRO A 209 -33.23 -27.64 6.47
CA PRO A 209 -32.62 -26.65 7.37
C PRO A 209 -31.58 -27.27 8.32
N PHE A 210 -31.27 -28.56 8.16
CA PHE A 210 -30.37 -29.31 9.03
C PHE A 210 -29.39 -30.27 8.30
N SER A 211 -29.01 -30.01 7.04
CA SER A 211 -27.89 -30.74 6.44
C SER A 211 -26.77 -29.82 5.96
N SER A 212 -25.61 -30.00 6.59
CA SER A 212 -24.26 -29.58 6.18
C SER A 212 -23.77 -28.16 6.47
N VAL A 213 -23.95 -27.65 7.69
CA VAL A 213 -23.10 -26.57 8.24
C VAL A 213 -21.77 -27.10 8.83
N ARG A 214 -21.53 -28.43 8.77
CA ARG A 214 -20.38 -29.06 9.43
C ARG A 214 -19.20 -29.46 8.53
N ARG A 215 -19.17 -29.04 7.26
CA ARG A 215 -18.04 -29.36 6.35
C ARG A 215 -17.72 -28.25 5.34
N ASN A 216 -17.52 -27.00 5.76
CA ASN A 216 -16.65 -26.10 4.99
C ASN A 216 -16.15 -24.88 5.79
N ALA A 217 -15.54 -25.11 6.95
CA ALA A 217 -14.86 -24.05 7.72
C ALA A 217 -13.33 -24.19 7.69
N ARG A 218 -12.79 -25.04 6.81
CA ARG A 218 -11.34 -25.27 6.68
C ARG A 218 -10.69 -24.60 5.47
N ASN A 219 -11.45 -23.99 4.59
CA ASN A 219 -10.92 -23.41 3.35
C ASN A 219 -11.29 -21.92 3.21
N VAL A 220 -11.22 -21.16 4.31
CA VAL A 220 -11.05 -19.70 4.17
C VAL A 220 -9.61 -19.50 3.77
N GLU A 221 -9.36 -19.57 2.47
CA GLU A 221 -8.04 -19.33 1.89
C GLU A 221 -7.52 -17.99 2.40
N THR A 222 -6.33 -18.02 2.96
CA THR A 222 -5.66 -16.79 3.37
C THR A 222 -5.33 -15.96 2.12
N SER A 223 -5.22 -14.63 2.26
CA SER A 223 -4.90 -13.75 1.12
C SER A 223 -3.63 -14.17 0.38
N TRP A 224 -2.69 -14.79 1.09
CA TRP A 224 -1.47 -15.36 0.52
C TRP A 224 -1.70 -16.61 -0.35
N GLU A 225 -2.56 -17.53 0.08
CA GLU A 225 -2.90 -18.73 -0.72
C GLU A 225 -3.63 -18.37 -2.03
N ARG A 226 -4.41 -17.28 -2.00
CA ARG A 226 -5.04 -16.72 -3.20
C ARG A 226 -4.02 -16.14 -4.17
N GLU A 227 -3.07 -15.34 -3.67
CA GLU A 227 -2.02 -14.72 -4.49
C GLU A 227 -1.10 -15.77 -5.14
N VAL A 228 -0.75 -16.84 -4.42
CA VAL A 228 0.07 -17.94 -4.96
C VAL A 228 -0.66 -18.67 -6.09
N ARG A 229 -1.98 -18.90 -5.95
CA ARG A 229 -2.78 -19.54 -7.00
C ARG A 229 -2.94 -18.66 -8.23
N GLU A 230 -3.16 -17.36 -8.04
CA GLU A 230 -3.26 -16.41 -9.15
C GLU A 230 -1.95 -16.33 -9.95
N LYS A 231 -0.79 -16.34 -9.27
CA LYS A 231 0.52 -16.40 -9.94
C LYS A 231 0.75 -17.70 -10.70
N GLN A 232 0.34 -18.84 -10.12
CA GLN A 232 0.43 -20.14 -10.81
C GLN A 232 -0.52 -20.23 -12.02
N GLY A 233 -1.72 -19.65 -11.91
CA GLY A 233 -2.66 -19.57 -13.02
C GLY A 233 -2.16 -18.67 -14.15
N GLN A 234 -1.56 -17.51 -13.82
CA GLN A 234 -0.95 -16.62 -14.81
C GLN A 234 0.24 -17.28 -15.52
N GLN A 235 1.09 -18.00 -14.80
CA GLN A 235 2.20 -18.77 -15.41
C GLN A 235 1.71 -19.90 -16.31
N GLN A 236 0.63 -20.59 -15.96
CA GLN A 236 0.05 -21.61 -16.82
C GLN A 236 -0.59 -21.04 -18.08
N SER A 237 -1.28 -19.90 -17.99
CA SER A 237 -1.82 -19.21 -19.17
C SER A 237 -0.71 -18.71 -20.09
N GLN A 238 0.38 -18.19 -19.53
CA GLN A 238 1.52 -17.70 -20.30
C GLN A 238 2.26 -18.83 -21.04
N ASN A 239 2.40 -20.00 -20.43
CA ASN A 239 2.98 -21.18 -21.06
C ASN A 239 2.04 -21.86 -22.09
N HIS A 240 0.77 -21.46 -22.17
CA HIS A 240 -0.17 -22.01 -23.15
C HIS A 240 -0.38 -21.09 -24.36
N GLU A 241 0.10 -19.85 -24.28
CA GLU A 241 0.13 -18.86 -25.38
C GLU A 241 1.48 -18.80 -26.13
N GLU A 242 2.52 -19.50 -25.65
CA GLU A 242 3.74 -19.84 -26.42
C GLU A 242 3.61 -21.21 -27.12
#